data_AF-A0A2E7HC67-F1
#
_entry.id   AF-A0A2E7HC67-F1
#
_cell.length_a   1.000
_cell.length_b   1.000
_cell.length_c   1.000
_cell.angle_alpha   90.00
_cell.angle_beta   90.00
_cell.angle_gamma   90.00
#
_symmetry.space_group_name_H-M   'P 1'
#
loop_
_entity.id
_entity.type
_entity.pdbx_description
1 polymer ?
#
loop_
_entity_poly.entity_id
_entity_poly.type
_entity_poly.pdbx_seq_one_letter_code
_entity_poly.pdbx_strand_id
1 'polypeptide(L)'
;MTSIYNQTIKMFGSHAEPGFESAEQQTSVWGREWGCDNDVGQIRVCLMHRPGDEMEIIDRTKRIEEIGSYGDMDKGWYFQSDVVPDWGEFRAQHDGLVKTLQAEGVEVVFLDSVEPDGIKSVYTRDSSFAIKGGAIVTRLARTIRRGEESHVTRTLANLGMPILRTVHGTGLAEGGSFAWLNDKTAAIGRSICNNDEACDQIEQVLNAQGVELLRVDMSGYSIHIDGHLTMIDKDVAILDPDGLPYVFLQKLKELGIRTVEVSDQDNHWIINCLAVSPGRVIMPRGISNKTADTLASMDIEIIEIDYDKVQLNGGGIHCSTCPLIRDSVY
;
A
#
# COMPACT_ATOMS: atom_id res chain seq x y z
N MET A 1 35.47 -44.77 -7.91
CA MET A 1 34.06 -44.79 -8.36
C MET A 1 33.37 -43.60 -7.74
N THR A 2 32.72 -42.75 -8.52
CA THR A 2 31.85 -41.69 -7.96
C THR A 2 30.73 -42.37 -7.18
N SER A 3 30.43 -41.88 -5.97
CA SER A 3 29.40 -42.49 -5.12
C SER A 3 28.04 -42.50 -5.82
N ILE A 4 27.22 -43.51 -5.53
CA ILE A 4 25.81 -43.58 -5.99
C ILE A 4 25.08 -42.27 -5.66
N TYR A 5 25.38 -41.68 -4.51
CA TYR A 5 24.90 -40.37 -4.08
C TYR A 5 25.19 -39.27 -5.13
N ASN A 6 26.45 -39.07 -5.52
CA ASN A 6 26.82 -38.03 -6.48
C ASN A 6 26.26 -38.30 -7.89
N GLN A 7 26.17 -39.57 -8.29
CA GLN A 7 25.56 -39.94 -9.58
C GLN A 7 24.06 -39.67 -9.60
N THR A 8 23.36 -39.92 -8.49
CA THR A 8 21.93 -39.62 -8.35
C THR A 8 21.70 -38.12 -8.46
N ILE A 9 22.42 -37.28 -7.70
CA ILE A 9 22.28 -35.82 -7.78
C ILE A 9 22.63 -35.29 -9.18
N LYS A 10 23.61 -35.88 -9.88
CA LYS A 10 23.94 -35.52 -11.26
C LYS A 10 22.78 -35.76 -12.24
N MET A 11 21.95 -36.78 -12.00
CA MET A 11 20.78 -37.07 -12.84
C MET A 11 19.62 -36.09 -12.59
N PHE A 12 19.48 -35.59 -11.36
CA PHE A 12 18.47 -34.61 -10.97
C PHE A 12 19.10 -33.21 -10.86
N GLY A 13 19.73 -32.76 -11.96
CA GLY A 13 20.50 -31.52 -12.00
C GLY A 13 19.71 -30.29 -11.52
N SER A 14 20.43 -29.33 -10.95
CA SER A 14 19.87 -28.03 -10.55
C SER A 14 19.67 -27.15 -11.78
N HIS A 15 18.50 -26.54 -11.89
CA HIS A 15 18.19 -25.54 -12.91
C HIS A 15 17.88 -24.22 -12.21
N ALA A 16 18.55 -23.15 -12.63
CA ALA A 16 18.30 -21.80 -12.10
C ALA A 16 17.14 -21.10 -12.82
N GLU A 17 16.80 -21.55 -14.02
CA GLU A 17 15.79 -20.94 -14.89
C GLU A 17 14.58 -21.87 -15.09
N PRO A 18 13.37 -21.31 -15.27
CA PRO A 18 13.07 -19.87 -15.27
C PRO A 18 13.16 -19.24 -13.86
N GLY A 19 13.42 -17.93 -13.81
CA GLY A 19 13.50 -17.16 -12.57
C GLY A 19 12.29 -17.32 -11.64
N PHE A 20 12.50 -17.06 -10.35
CA PHE A 20 11.55 -17.31 -9.28
C PHE A 20 10.18 -16.65 -9.53
N GLU A 21 10.19 -15.41 -10.00
CA GLU A 21 9.02 -14.56 -10.25
C GLU A 21 8.33 -14.86 -11.59
N SER A 22 8.84 -15.80 -12.38
CA SER A 22 8.16 -16.20 -13.62
C SER A 22 6.80 -16.84 -13.32
N ALA A 23 5.81 -16.58 -14.20
CA ALA A 23 4.46 -17.12 -14.05
C ALA A 23 4.44 -18.66 -13.91
N GLU A 24 5.34 -19.36 -14.61
CA GLU A 24 5.48 -20.82 -14.52
C GLU A 24 5.94 -21.27 -13.13
N GLN A 25 7.01 -20.67 -12.58
CA GLN A 25 7.50 -21.02 -11.22
C GLN A 25 6.47 -20.66 -10.16
N GLN A 26 5.88 -19.46 -10.25
CA GLN A 26 4.89 -19.00 -9.29
C GLN A 26 3.66 -19.90 -9.28
N THR A 27 3.08 -20.22 -10.44
CA THR A 27 1.89 -21.07 -10.50
C THR A 27 2.17 -22.51 -10.09
N SER A 28 3.26 -23.11 -10.57
CA SER A 28 3.55 -24.53 -10.32
C SER A 28 4.06 -24.83 -8.91
N VAL A 29 4.80 -23.91 -8.29
CA VAL A 29 5.42 -24.11 -6.97
C VAL A 29 4.63 -23.41 -5.85
N TRP A 30 4.13 -22.20 -6.11
CA TRP A 30 3.47 -21.34 -5.12
C TRP A 30 1.95 -21.22 -5.31
N GLY A 31 1.41 -21.91 -6.32
CA GLY A 31 -0.03 -22.08 -6.57
C GLY A 31 -0.72 -20.90 -7.26
N ARG A 32 -0.11 -19.72 -7.27
CA ARG A 32 -0.64 -18.49 -7.91
C ARG A 32 0.53 -17.65 -8.40
N GLU A 33 0.28 -16.83 -9.43
CA GLU A 33 1.18 -15.75 -9.84
C GLU A 33 1.09 -14.60 -8.83
N TRP A 34 1.88 -14.66 -7.75
CA TRP A 34 1.88 -13.66 -6.70
C TRP A 34 2.59 -12.37 -7.12
N GLY A 35 2.13 -11.25 -6.57
CA GLY A 35 2.86 -9.99 -6.66
C GLY A 35 2.19 -8.93 -7.52
N CYS A 36 2.86 -7.78 -7.57
CA CYS A 36 2.52 -6.63 -8.41
C CYS A 36 3.78 -6.13 -9.12
N ASP A 37 3.65 -5.71 -10.36
CA ASP A 37 4.68 -4.96 -11.11
C ASP A 37 4.20 -3.56 -11.53
N ASN A 38 3.06 -3.15 -10.99
CA ASN A 38 2.37 -1.90 -11.30
C ASN A 38 1.36 -1.58 -10.18
N ASP A 39 0.83 -0.36 -10.15
CA ASP A 39 -0.21 0.07 -9.18
C ASP A 39 -1.62 0.20 -9.78
N VAL A 40 -1.81 -0.11 -11.07
CA VAL A 40 -3.04 0.24 -11.80
C VAL A 40 -3.75 -0.93 -12.47
N GLY A 41 -3.05 -2.02 -12.73
CA GLY A 41 -3.57 -3.27 -13.29
C GLY A 41 -4.65 -3.87 -12.42
N GLN A 42 -5.53 -4.67 -13.04
CA GLN A 42 -6.71 -5.22 -12.37
C GLN A 42 -6.30 -5.90 -11.06
N ILE A 43 -6.83 -5.43 -9.93
CA ILE A 43 -6.61 -6.08 -8.65
C ILE A 43 -7.32 -7.44 -8.70
N ARG A 44 -6.58 -8.50 -8.37
CA ARG A 44 -7.12 -9.86 -8.24
C ARG A 44 -7.29 -10.25 -6.78
N VAL A 45 -6.34 -9.87 -5.94
CA VAL A 45 -6.35 -10.17 -4.50
C VAL A 45 -5.94 -8.93 -3.73
N CYS A 46 -6.67 -8.60 -2.67
CA CYS A 46 -6.35 -7.48 -1.78
C CYS A 46 -6.44 -7.91 -0.32
N LEU A 47 -5.37 -7.67 0.44
CA LEU A 47 -5.36 -7.79 1.88
C LEU A 47 -5.94 -6.53 2.53
N MET A 48 -6.85 -6.74 3.49
CA MET A 48 -7.52 -5.69 4.26
C MET A 48 -7.65 -6.11 5.73
N HIS A 49 -8.09 -5.19 6.58
CA HIS A 49 -8.49 -5.51 7.96
C HIS A 49 -9.79 -4.80 8.27
N ARG A 50 -10.81 -5.58 8.64
CA ARG A 50 -12.08 -5.01 9.05
C ARG A 50 -11.96 -4.52 10.50
N PRO A 51 -12.21 -3.23 10.78
CA PRO A 51 -12.15 -2.68 12.14
C PRO A 51 -13.01 -3.45 13.13
N GLY A 52 -12.40 -3.97 14.18
CA GLY A 52 -12.98 -4.85 15.19
C GLY A 52 -13.09 -4.20 16.56
N ASP A 53 -12.88 -5.01 17.59
CA ASP A 53 -12.95 -4.61 19.00
C ASP A 53 -11.77 -3.75 19.43
N GLU A 54 -10.66 -3.75 18.68
CA GLU A 54 -9.48 -2.92 18.95
C GLU A 54 -9.82 -1.43 18.97
N MET A 55 -10.86 -1.01 18.24
CA MET A 55 -11.33 0.38 18.23
C MET A 55 -11.92 0.83 19.58
N GLU A 56 -12.32 -0.10 20.45
CA GLU A 56 -12.95 0.20 21.74
C GLU A 56 -11.95 0.65 22.81
N ILE A 57 -10.63 0.61 22.53
CA ILE A 57 -9.60 1.18 23.42
C ILE A 57 -9.65 2.72 23.46
N ILE A 58 -10.23 3.36 22.44
CA ILE A 58 -10.30 4.81 22.31
C ILE A 58 -11.17 5.39 23.42
N ASP A 59 -10.53 6.09 24.34
CA ASP A 59 -11.19 6.85 25.40
C ASP A 59 -11.49 8.27 24.90
N ARG A 60 -12.77 8.55 24.62
CA ARG A 60 -13.23 9.86 24.14
C ARG A 60 -13.00 11.01 25.13
N THR A 61 -12.64 10.72 26.39
CA THR A 61 -12.28 11.74 27.39
C THR A 61 -10.80 12.17 27.30
N LYS A 62 -9.96 11.40 26.60
CA LYS A 62 -8.52 11.66 26.43
C LYS A 62 -8.24 12.60 25.25
N ARG A 63 -8.78 13.81 25.33
CA ARG A 63 -8.53 14.88 24.36
C ARG A 63 -7.17 15.55 24.64
N ILE A 64 -6.40 15.80 23.58
CA ILE A 64 -5.14 16.54 23.60
C ILE A 64 -5.47 17.99 23.24
N GLU A 65 -5.70 18.81 24.26
CA GLU A 65 -6.25 20.17 24.12
C GLU A 65 -5.42 21.07 23.19
N GLU A 66 -4.10 20.91 23.17
CA GLU A 66 -3.18 21.75 22.40
C GLU A 66 -3.36 21.60 20.89
N ILE A 67 -3.76 20.42 20.42
CA ILE A 67 -3.88 20.09 18.98
C ILE A 67 -5.30 19.63 18.60
N GLY A 68 -6.21 19.53 19.57
CA GLY A 68 -7.62 19.20 19.38
C GLY A 68 -7.92 17.72 19.14
N SER A 69 -6.89 16.86 19.04
CA SER A 69 -7.02 15.43 18.73
C SER A 69 -7.22 14.56 19.99
N TYR A 70 -7.21 13.22 19.85
CA TYR A 70 -7.33 12.29 20.98
C TYR A 70 -6.11 11.37 21.07
N GLY A 71 -5.72 11.01 22.29
CA GLY A 71 -4.66 10.04 22.50
C GLY A 71 -4.29 9.82 23.96
N ASP A 72 -3.67 8.67 24.21
CA ASP A 72 -3.14 8.32 25.52
C ASP A 72 -1.74 7.73 25.32
N MET A 73 -0.71 8.47 25.75
CA MET A 73 0.68 8.06 25.58
C MET A 73 1.03 6.85 26.47
N ASP A 74 0.37 6.71 27.62
CA ASP A 74 0.60 5.59 28.54
C ASP A 74 0.00 4.30 27.99
N LYS A 75 -1.14 4.40 27.30
CA LYS A 75 -1.81 3.28 26.62
C LYS A 75 -1.38 3.08 25.16
N GLY A 76 -0.55 3.95 24.61
CA GLY A 76 0.04 3.79 23.28
C GLY A 76 -0.93 3.95 22.11
N TRP A 77 -1.95 4.82 22.18
CA TRP A 77 -2.86 5.06 21.05
C TRP A 77 -3.10 6.55 20.76
N TYR A 78 -3.45 6.85 19.51
CA TYR A 78 -3.85 8.20 19.08
C TYR A 78 -4.88 8.17 17.94
N PHE A 79 -5.73 9.18 17.88
CA PHE A 79 -6.73 9.41 16.85
C PHE A 79 -6.54 10.82 16.27
N GLN A 80 -6.36 10.93 14.95
CA GLN A 80 -5.86 12.15 14.29
C GLN A 80 -6.97 13.09 13.83
N SER A 81 -8.06 13.16 14.58
CA SER A 81 -9.20 14.03 14.31
C SER A 81 -9.71 14.66 15.60
N ASP A 82 -10.37 15.81 15.46
CA ASP A 82 -11.10 16.50 16.52
C ASP A 82 -12.44 15.82 16.88
N VAL A 83 -12.87 14.83 16.09
CA VAL A 83 -14.07 14.03 16.31
C VAL A 83 -13.77 12.54 16.26
N VAL A 84 -14.27 11.78 17.24
CA VAL A 84 -14.31 10.31 17.19
C VAL A 84 -15.66 9.87 16.62
N PRO A 85 -15.70 9.16 15.47
CA PRO A 85 -16.95 8.79 14.80
C PRO A 85 -17.75 7.74 15.58
N ASP A 86 -18.97 7.47 15.13
CA ASP A 86 -19.69 6.26 15.53
C ASP A 86 -19.00 5.03 14.92
N TRP A 87 -18.73 4.00 15.73
CA TRP A 87 -18.04 2.81 15.24
C TRP A 87 -18.89 1.94 14.32
N GLY A 88 -20.22 2.01 14.43
CA GLY A 88 -21.13 1.36 13.49
C GLY A 88 -21.02 1.98 12.10
N GLU A 89 -21.01 3.31 12.02
CA GLU A 89 -20.81 4.04 10.77
C GLU A 89 -19.40 3.83 10.18
N PHE A 90 -18.36 3.88 11.02
CA PHE A 90 -16.98 3.58 10.62
C PHE A 90 -16.86 2.20 9.95
N ARG A 91 -17.41 1.17 10.61
CA ARG A 91 -17.42 -0.20 10.09
C ARG A 91 -18.28 -0.32 8.84
N ALA A 92 -19.42 0.37 8.76
CA ALA A 92 -20.30 0.35 7.59
C ALA A 92 -19.62 0.96 6.34
N GLN A 93 -18.85 2.04 6.50
CA GLN A 93 -18.10 2.64 5.39
C GLN A 93 -16.94 1.74 4.94
N HIS A 94 -16.21 1.13 5.88
CA HIS A 94 -15.22 0.10 5.56
C HIS A 94 -15.85 -1.08 4.79
N ASP A 95 -17.01 -1.58 5.25
CA ASP A 95 -17.76 -2.64 4.57
C ASP A 95 -18.23 -2.21 3.17
N GLY A 96 -18.47 -0.91 2.96
CA GLY A 96 -18.76 -0.31 1.66
C GLY A 96 -17.59 -0.42 0.69
N LEU A 97 -16.36 -0.13 1.14
CA LEU A 97 -15.14 -0.33 0.34
C LEU A 97 -14.95 -1.81 -0.02
N VAL A 98 -15.10 -2.72 0.95
CA VAL A 98 -14.98 -4.17 0.71
C VAL A 98 -15.98 -4.64 -0.35
N LYS A 99 -17.24 -4.24 -0.25
CA LYS A 99 -18.28 -4.59 -1.24
C LYS A 99 -17.96 -4.03 -2.63
N THR A 100 -17.42 -2.81 -2.69
CA THR A 100 -17.02 -2.18 -3.94
C THR A 100 -15.90 -2.98 -4.60
N LEU A 101 -14.85 -3.34 -3.86
CA LEU A 101 -13.77 -4.20 -4.35
C LEU A 101 -14.28 -5.56 -4.84
N GLN A 102 -15.18 -6.19 -4.09
CA GLN A 102 -15.79 -7.47 -4.50
C GLN A 102 -16.63 -7.34 -5.76
N ALA A 103 -17.34 -6.22 -5.95
CA ALA A 103 -18.10 -5.94 -7.16
C ALA A 103 -17.18 -5.74 -8.38
N GLU A 104 -15.97 -5.24 -8.17
CA GLU A 104 -14.89 -5.15 -9.17
C GLU A 104 -14.16 -6.49 -9.40
N GLY A 105 -14.64 -7.58 -8.80
CA GLY A 105 -14.07 -8.92 -8.97
C GLY A 105 -12.81 -9.20 -8.14
N VAL A 106 -12.54 -8.38 -7.11
CA VAL A 106 -11.39 -8.55 -6.22
C VAL A 106 -11.69 -9.60 -5.14
N GLU A 107 -10.77 -10.54 -4.96
CA GLU A 107 -10.73 -11.41 -3.79
C GLU A 107 -10.21 -10.60 -2.59
N VAL A 108 -11.09 -10.26 -1.65
CA VAL A 108 -10.71 -9.58 -0.41
C VAL A 108 -10.34 -10.62 0.65
N VAL A 109 -9.11 -10.54 1.13
CA VAL A 109 -8.59 -11.35 2.24
C VAL A 109 -8.42 -10.47 3.46
N PHE A 110 -8.85 -10.95 4.63
CA PHE A 110 -8.66 -10.24 5.89
C PHE A 110 -7.41 -10.72 6.64
N LEU A 111 -6.77 -9.81 7.38
CA LEU A 111 -5.82 -10.19 8.44
C LEU A 111 -6.46 -11.25 9.35
N ASP A 112 -5.68 -12.25 9.73
CA ASP A 112 -6.15 -13.34 10.59
C ASP A 112 -6.46 -12.89 12.02
N SER A 113 -5.76 -11.85 12.48
CA SER A 113 -5.81 -11.26 13.81
C SER A 113 -5.08 -9.92 13.80
N VAL A 114 -5.29 -9.12 14.84
CA VAL A 114 -4.56 -7.88 15.12
C VAL A 114 -4.29 -7.79 16.63
N GLU A 115 -3.42 -6.88 17.04
CA GLU A 115 -3.23 -6.59 18.46
C GLU A 115 -4.50 -5.96 19.05
N PRO A 116 -4.82 -6.18 20.35
CA PRO A 116 -5.99 -5.59 21.00
C PRO A 116 -6.03 -4.06 20.98
N ASP A 117 -4.88 -3.41 20.82
CA ASP A 117 -4.71 -1.95 20.69
C ASP A 117 -4.33 -1.53 19.25
N GLY A 118 -4.43 -2.45 18.28
CA GLY A 118 -4.08 -2.29 16.87
C GLY A 118 -5.03 -1.41 16.07
N ILE A 119 -5.40 -0.23 16.60
CA ILE A 119 -6.37 0.68 15.97
C ILE A 119 -5.97 1.18 14.57
N LYS A 120 -4.69 1.01 14.18
CA LYS A 120 -4.17 1.38 12.87
C LYS A 120 -4.11 0.21 11.89
N SER A 121 -4.43 -1.02 12.32
CA SER A 121 -4.38 -2.20 11.46
C SER A 121 -5.37 -2.17 10.30
N VAL A 122 -6.39 -1.30 10.34
CA VAL A 122 -7.26 -1.00 9.19
C VAL A 122 -6.45 -0.53 7.98
N TYR A 123 -5.31 0.12 8.20
CA TYR A 123 -4.40 0.60 7.17
C TYR A 123 -3.35 -0.44 6.80
N THR A 124 -3.80 -1.51 6.14
CA THR A 124 -2.97 -2.67 5.77
C THR A 124 -1.86 -2.36 4.76
N ARG A 125 -1.94 -1.21 4.07
CA ARG A 125 -0.91 -0.74 3.15
C ARG A 125 0.46 -0.64 3.80
N ASP A 126 0.52 -0.24 5.06
CA ASP A 126 1.79 0.15 5.66
C ASP A 126 2.65 -1.04 6.06
N SER A 127 2.02 -2.12 6.51
CA SER A 127 2.69 -3.29 7.10
C SER A 127 3.30 -4.23 6.04
N SER A 128 2.85 -4.13 4.79
CA SER A 128 3.45 -4.84 3.65
C SER A 128 3.05 -4.23 2.31
N PHE A 129 3.84 -4.49 1.27
CA PHE A 129 3.44 -4.25 -0.10
C PHE A 129 3.94 -5.36 -1.03
N ALA A 130 3.26 -5.56 -2.15
CA ALA A 130 3.56 -6.61 -3.11
C ALA A 130 4.51 -6.12 -4.22
N ILE A 131 5.41 -7.01 -4.62
CA ILE A 131 6.32 -6.89 -5.76
C ILE A 131 6.27 -8.20 -6.55
N LYS A 132 6.85 -8.29 -7.76
CA LYS A 132 6.78 -9.54 -8.56
C LYS A 132 7.21 -10.76 -7.74
N GLY A 133 6.37 -11.79 -7.71
CA GLY A 133 6.64 -13.05 -7.02
C GLY A 133 6.43 -13.04 -5.50
N GLY A 134 6.00 -11.94 -4.85
CA GLY A 134 5.75 -11.98 -3.41
C GLY A 134 5.62 -10.62 -2.73
N ALA A 135 5.78 -10.61 -1.41
CA ALA A 135 5.62 -9.41 -0.58
C ALA A 135 6.95 -8.98 0.06
N ILE A 136 7.03 -7.68 0.32
CA ILE A 136 7.93 -7.10 1.30
C ILE A 136 7.11 -6.80 2.55
N VAL A 137 7.47 -7.42 3.67
CA VAL A 137 6.96 -7.04 5.01
C VAL A 137 7.83 -5.90 5.53
N THR A 138 7.20 -4.81 5.93
CA THR A 138 7.89 -3.59 6.33
C THR A 138 8.34 -3.64 7.79
N ARG A 139 8.82 -2.50 8.32
CA ARG A 139 9.14 -2.33 9.75
C ARG A 139 8.65 -0.96 10.18
N LEU A 140 7.52 -0.94 10.88
CA LEU A 140 6.75 0.26 11.10
C LEU A 140 7.50 1.25 12.01
N ALA A 141 7.42 2.52 11.63
CA ALA A 141 8.20 3.58 12.26
C ALA A 141 7.63 3.96 13.61
N ARG A 142 6.30 4.07 13.69
CA ARG A 142 5.61 4.37 14.93
C ARG A 142 5.59 3.13 15.82
N THR A 143 6.19 3.25 17.01
CA THR A 143 6.31 2.14 17.95
C THR A 143 4.96 1.53 18.34
N ILE A 144 3.90 2.33 18.35
CA ILE A 144 2.54 1.87 18.66
C ILE A 144 1.95 0.92 17.60
N ARG A 145 2.53 0.91 16.40
CA ARG A 145 2.10 0.05 15.30
C ARG A 145 2.96 -1.21 15.19
N ARG A 146 4.11 -1.25 15.88
CA ARG A 146 4.97 -2.44 15.86
C ARG A 146 4.22 -3.62 16.46
N GLY A 147 4.23 -4.73 15.76
CA GLY A 147 3.41 -5.91 16.06
C GLY A 147 2.50 -6.25 14.89
N GLU A 148 2.01 -5.24 14.15
CA GLU A 148 1.23 -5.43 12.91
C GLU A 148 2.00 -6.30 11.89
N GLU A 149 3.33 -6.18 11.84
CA GLU A 149 4.20 -6.94 10.95
C GLU A 149 4.08 -8.47 11.16
N SER A 150 3.81 -8.89 12.40
CA SER A 150 3.68 -10.32 12.73
C SER A 150 2.36 -10.92 12.21
N HIS A 151 1.27 -10.14 12.30
CA HIS A 151 -0.06 -10.54 11.84
C HIS A 151 -0.13 -10.58 10.31
N VAL A 152 0.45 -9.59 9.64
CA VAL A 152 0.54 -9.61 8.17
C VAL A 152 1.44 -10.75 7.70
N THR A 153 2.59 -10.98 8.33
CA THR A 153 3.50 -12.10 7.98
C THR A 153 2.78 -13.45 8.05
N ARG A 154 2.04 -13.70 9.14
CA ARG A 154 1.30 -14.94 9.33
C ARG A 154 0.18 -15.09 8.30
N THR A 155 -0.57 -14.01 8.05
CA THR A 155 -1.65 -14.01 7.05
C THR A 155 -1.09 -14.33 5.66
N LEU A 156 -0.02 -13.65 5.23
CA LEU A 156 0.62 -13.89 3.93
C LEU A 156 1.16 -15.33 3.81
N ALA A 157 1.81 -15.83 4.85
CA ALA A 157 2.31 -17.21 4.88
C ALA A 157 1.18 -18.24 4.80
N ASN A 158 0.06 -18.01 5.50
CA ASN A 158 -1.11 -18.89 5.45
C ASN A 158 -1.78 -18.91 4.08
N LEU A 159 -1.69 -17.81 3.31
CA LEU A 159 -2.15 -17.75 1.92
C LEU A 159 -1.21 -18.48 0.95
N GLY A 160 0.02 -18.79 1.37
CA GLY A 160 1.07 -19.34 0.50
C GLY A 160 1.80 -18.28 -0.31
N MET A 161 1.68 -16.99 0.04
CA MET A 161 2.39 -15.91 -0.63
C MET A 161 3.87 -15.87 -0.18
N PRO A 162 4.83 -15.82 -1.11
CA PRO A 162 6.24 -15.67 -0.75
C PRO A 162 6.52 -14.33 -0.06
N ILE A 163 7.36 -14.35 0.97
CA ILE A 163 7.92 -13.14 1.57
C ILE A 163 9.36 -13.00 1.08
N LEU A 164 9.59 -12.03 0.19
CA LEU A 164 10.90 -11.81 -0.42
C LEU A 164 11.83 -11.00 0.48
N ARG A 165 11.26 -10.21 1.38
CA ARG A 165 11.98 -9.43 2.38
C ARG A 165 11.12 -9.14 3.60
N THR A 166 11.75 -9.17 4.77
CA THR A 166 11.28 -8.47 5.96
C THR A 166 12.30 -7.38 6.27
N VAL A 167 11.85 -6.12 6.31
CA VAL A 167 12.74 -4.99 6.65
C VAL A 167 13.20 -5.16 8.11
N HIS A 168 14.51 -5.07 8.33
CA HIS A 168 15.12 -5.36 9.64
C HIS A 168 16.26 -4.37 9.94
N GLY A 169 16.99 -4.61 11.04
CA GLY A 169 18.07 -3.73 11.48
C GLY A 169 17.53 -2.41 12.04
N THR A 170 18.11 -1.28 11.60
CA THR A 170 17.58 0.05 11.92
C THR A 170 16.71 0.62 10.79
N GLY A 171 16.44 -0.18 9.75
CA GLY A 171 15.48 0.12 8.69
C GLY A 171 14.09 0.42 9.24
N LEU A 172 13.49 1.51 8.80
CA LEU A 172 12.07 1.85 9.00
C LEU A 172 11.45 1.97 7.62
N ALA A 173 10.32 1.33 7.41
CA ALA A 173 9.55 1.43 6.18
C ALA A 173 8.07 1.27 6.48
N GLU A 174 7.25 1.94 5.69
CA GLU A 174 5.80 1.81 5.65
C GLU A 174 5.39 1.80 4.17
N GLY A 175 4.53 0.87 3.78
CA GLY A 175 4.18 0.66 2.37
C GLY A 175 3.44 1.82 1.72
N GLY A 176 2.84 2.76 2.47
CA GLY A 176 2.32 4.02 1.91
C GLY A 176 3.41 4.88 1.25
N SER A 177 4.68 4.65 1.59
CA SER A 177 5.81 5.29 0.92
C SER A 177 6.19 4.64 -0.41
N PHE A 178 5.70 3.46 -0.77
CA PHE A 178 6.09 2.76 -1.99
C PHE A 178 5.03 2.89 -3.09
N ALA A 179 5.45 3.23 -4.31
CA ALA A 179 4.59 3.32 -5.48
C ALA A 179 5.28 2.73 -6.71
N TRP A 180 4.58 1.90 -7.48
CA TRP A 180 5.00 1.51 -8.81
C TRP A 180 4.67 2.63 -9.79
N LEU A 181 5.65 3.05 -10.61
CA LEU A 181 5.43 3.99 -11.70
C LEU A 181 5.21 3.28 -13.04
N ASN A 182 5.88 2.13 -13.22
CA ASN A 182 5.72 1.17 -14.31
C ASN A 182 6.46 -0.14 -13.95
N ASP A 183 6.51 -1.12 -14.86
CA ASP A 183 7.14 -2.44 -14.64
C ASP A 183 8.68 -2.43 -14.50
N LYS A 184 9.33 -1.27 -14.70
CA LYS A 184 10.78 -1.06 -14.61
C LYS A 184 11.19 -0.03 -13.56
N THR A 185 10.25 0.77 -13.05
CA THR A 185 10.56 1.88 -12.15
C THR A 185 9.53 1.96 -11.03
N ALA A 186 10.02 1.97 -9.80
CA ALA A 186 9.25 2.28 -8.61
C ALA A 186 9.78 3.55 -7.94
N ALA A 187 8.96 4.17 -7.10
CA ALA A 187 9.33 5.28 -6.25
C ALA A 187 9.14 4.89 -4.78
N ILE A 188 10.01 5.41 -3.91
CA ILE A 188 9.85 5.33 -2.47
C ILE A 188 10.05 6.68 -1.80
N GLY A 189 9.06 7.12 -1.03
CA GLY A 189 9.13 8.33 -0.20
C GLY A 189 10.10 8.12 0.96
N ARG A 190 11.18 8.91 1.03
CA ARG A 190 12.07 9.01 2.20
C ARG A 190 11.49 10.06 3.15
N SER A 191 11.17 9.64 4.37
CA SER A 191 10.40 10.43 5.33
C SER A 191 10.70 10.03 6.78
N ILE A 192 9.94 10.57 7.73
CA ILE A 192 9.97 10.11 9.13
C ILE A 192 9.55 8.64 9.31
N CYS A 193 8.84 8.06 8.33
CA CYS A 193 8.40 6.68 8.35
C CYS A 193 9.22 5.74 7.47
N ASN A 194 10.12 6.26 6.65
CA ASN A 194 10.92 5.45 5.73
C ASN A 194 12.34 6.00 5.56
N ASN A 195 13.35 5.26 6.05
CA ASN A 195 14.75 5.71 6.12
C ASN A 195 15.66 5.05 5.09
N ASP A 196 16.90 5.55 4.96
CA ASP A 196 17.85 5.10 3.94
C ASP A 196 18.17 3.59 4.03
N GLU A 197 18.30 3.03 5.24
CA GLU A 197 18.59 1.59 5.38
C GLU A 197 17.45 0.72 4.85
N ALA A 198 16.19 1.13 5.06
CA ALA A 198 15.07 0.41 4.49
C ALA A 198 15.01 0.56 2.97
N CYS A 199 15.27 1.76 2.45
CA CYS A 199 15.41 1.98 1.00
C CYS A 199 16.46 1.05 0.39
N ASP A 200 17.64 0.92 1.01
CA ASP A 200 18.71 0.03 0.55
C ASP A 200 18.25 -1.45 0.50
N GLN A 201 17.54 -1.91 1.55
CA GLN A 201 17.02 -3.28 1.61
C GLN A 201 15.95 -3.56 0.55
N ILE A 202 15.07 -2.59 0.29
CA ILE A 202 14.00 -2.69 -0.71
C ILE A 202 14.61 -2.67 -2.12
N GLU A 203 15.52 -1.72 -2.38
CA GLU A 203 16.24 -1.58 -3.65
C GLU A 203 17.02 -2.86 -4.00
N GLN A 204 17.64 -3.53 -3.02
CA GLN A 204 18.32 -4.81 -3.25
C GLN A 204 17.39 -5.87 -3.88
N VAL A 205 16.13 -5.94 -3.42
CA VAL A 205 15.16 -6.93 -3.92
C VAL A 205 14.69 -6.55 -5.33
N LEU A 206 14.38 -5.27 -5.54
CA LEU A 206 13.93 -4.74 -6.83
C LEU A 206 15.01 -4.87 -7.92
N ASN A 207 16.27 -4.63 -7.57
CA ASN A 207 17.41 -4.78 -8.49
C ASN A 207 17.55 -6.22 -9.02
N ALA A 208 17.24 -7.23 -8.20
CA ALA A 208 17.24 -8.63 -8.66
C ALA A 208 16.17 -8.90 -9.73
N GLN A 209 15.13 -8.07 -9.78
CA GLN A 209 14.01 -8.14 -10.72
C GLN A 209 14.12 -7.14 -11.89
N GLY A 210 15.26 -6.43 -11.97
CA GLY A 210 15.53 -5.42 -13.00
C GLY A 210 14.73 -4.12 -12.84
N VAL A 211 14.37 -3.74 -11.61
CA VAL A 211 13.57 -2.55 -11.30
C VAL A 211 14.41 -1.49 -10.62
N GLU A 212 14.37 -0.27 -11.16
CA GLU A 212 14.99 0.94 -10.58
C GLU A 212 14.11 1.49 -9.46
N LEU A 213 14.70 1.83 -8.31
CA LEU A 213 14.01 2.49 -7.20
C LEU A 213 14.40 3.97 -7.09
N LEU A 214 13.46 4.86 -7.38
CA LEU A 214 13.62 6.28 -7.18
C LEU A 214 13.35 6.65 -5.72
N ARG A 215 14.33 7.26 -5.03
CA ARG A 215 14.12 7.80 -3.68
C ARG A 215 13.60 9.23 -3.78
N VAL A 216 12.45 9.50 -3.17
CA VAL A 216 11.76 10.79 -3.22
C VAL A 216 11.76 11.42 -1.84
N ASP A 217 12.43 12.55 -1.66
CA ASP A 217 12.45 13.25 -0.37
C ASP A 217 11.11 13.93 -0.08
N MET A 218 10.43 13.50 0.98
CA MET A 218 9.12 14.04 1.34
C MET A 218 9.25 15.36 2.11
N SER A 219 8.31 16.27 1.89
CA SER A 219 8.25 17.57 2.59
C SER A 219 7.91 17.42 4.09
N GLY A 220 8.72 18.02 4.96
CA GLY A 220 8.40 18.22 6.38
C GLY A 220 8.04 16.95 7.16
N TYR A 221 6.84 16.93 7.75
CA TYR A 221 6.29 15.78 8.48
C TYR A 221 5.34 14.91 7.64
N SER A 222 5.35 15.07 6.31
CA SER A 222 4.66 14.13 5.43
C SER A 222 5.24 12.74 5.60
N ILE A 223 4.37 11.76 5.87
CA ILE A 223 4.79 10.41 6.23
C ILE A 223 4.97 9.50 5.01
N HIS A 224 4.13 9.66 3.99
CA HIS A 224 4.00 8.70 2.88
C HIS A 224 3.87 9.41 1.53
N ILE A 225 4.31 8.75 0.46
CA ILE A 225 4.20 9.29 -0.90
C ILE A 225 2.75 9.18 -1.42
N ASP A 226 1.96 8.22 -0.96
CA ASP A 226 0.55 8.04 -1.35
C ASP A 226 -0.41 9.12 -0.81
N GLY A 227 0.10 10.03 0.03
CA GLY A 227 -0.55 11.29 0.36
C GLY A 227 -0.27 12.42 -0.65
N HIS A 228 0.61 12.18 -1.64
CA HIS A 228 1.13 13.18 -2.59
C HIS A 228 1.21 12.70 -4.04
N LEU A 229 1.19 11.38 -4.29
CA LEU A 229 1.18 10.78 -5.61
C LEU A 229 0.49 9.42 -5.56
N THR A 230 -0.47 9.19 -6.46
CA THR A 230 -1.05 7.88 -6.72
C THR A 230 -1.17 7.66 -8.23
N MET A 231 -0.65 6.54 -8.74
CA MET A 231 -0.89 6.14 -10.14
C MET A 231 -2.35 5.69 -10.29
N ILE A 232 -3.03 6.19 -11.33
CA ILE A 232 -4.45 5.93 -11.60
C ILE A 232 -4.72 5.33 -12.99
N ASP A 233 -3.74 5.41 -13.88
CA ASP A 233 -3.70 4.70 -15.16
C ASP A 233 -2.23 4.42 -15.53
N LYS A 234 -1.96 3.70 -16.62
CA LYS A 234 -0.61 3.27 -17.04
C LYS A 234 0.36 4.44 -17.19
N ASP A 235 -0.14 5.60 -17.57
CA ASP A 235 0.60 6.84 -17.81
C ASP A 235 -0.04 8.06 -17.14
N VAL A 236 -0.91 7.87 -16.13
CA VAL A 236 -1.57 8.97 -15.41
C VAL A 236 -1.41 8.80 -13.90
N ALA A 237 -0.99 9.87 -13.24
CA ALA A 237 -0.98 9.98 -11.78
C ALA A 237 -1.86 11.15 -11.31
N ILE A 238 -2.53 10.99 -10.17
CA ILE A 238 -3.07 12.10 -9.40
C ILE A 238 -2.03 12.52 -8.35
N LEU A 239 -1.81 13.82 -8.17
CA LEU A 239 -0.78 14.31 -7.26
C LEU A 239 -1.12 15.63 -6.55
N ASP A 240 -0.39 15.88 -5.47
CA ASP A 240 -0.27 17.17 -4.78
C ASP A 240 1.19 17.62 -4.94
N PRO A 241 1.46 18.70 -5.72
CA PRO A 241 2.84 19.11 -5.99
C PRO A 241 3.56 19.67 -4.77
N ASP A 242 2.83 20.12 -3.73
CA ASP A 242 3.45 20.76 -2.55
C ASP A 242 4.24 19.78 -1.67
N GLY A 243 3.93 18.48 -1.75
CA GLY A 243 4.67 17.44 -1.04
C GLY A 243 5.75 16.73 -1.85
N LEU A 244 5.95 17.10 -3.12
CA LEU A 244 6.88 16.41 -4.02
C LEU A 244 8.04 17.32 -4.46
N PRO A 245 9.30 16.83 -4.48
CA PRO A 245 10.42 17.57 -5.02
C PRO A 245 10.25 17.86 -6.52
N TYR A 246 10.62 19.07 -6.95
CA TYR A 246 10.59 19.45 -8.37
C TYR A 246 11.34 18.46 -9.28
N VAL A 247 12.48 17.91 -8.81
CA VAL A 247 13.26 16.92 -9.57
C VAL A 247 12.47 15.63 -9.84
N PHE A 248 11.59 15.25 -8.91
CA PHE A 248 10.72 14.10 -9.08
C PHE A 248 9.57 14.40 -10.07
N LEU A 249 9.00 15.60 -10.01
CA LEU A 249 8.01 16.05 -11.02
C LEU A 249 8.60 16.07 -12.44
N GLN A 250 9.87 16.47 -12.61
CA GLN A 250 10.56 16.36 -13.89
C GLN A 250 10.74 14.90 -14.31
N LYS A 251 11.11 14.02 -13.38
CA LYS A 251 11.27 12.59 -13.63
C LYS A 251 9.95 11.94 -14.09
N LEU A 252 8.81 12.28 -13.49
CA LEU A 252 7.48 11.82 -13.95
C LEU A 252 7.26 12.20 -15.42
N LYS A 253 7.56 13.44 -15.79
CA LYS A 253 7.45 13.92 -17.17
C LYS A 253 8.41 13.19 -18.13
N GLU A 254 9.65 12.92 -17.71
CA GLU A 254 10.62 12.14 -18.49
C GLU A 254 10.15 10.69 -18.72
N LEU A 255 9.45 10.12 -17.73
CA LEU A 255 8.82 8.80 -17.82
C LEU A 255 7.52 8.81 -18.63
N GLY A 256 7.07 9.96 -19.12
CA GLY A 256 5.83 10.09 -19.90
C GLY A 256 4.56 10.04 -19.06
N ILE A 257 4.66 10.21 -17.74
CA ILE A 257 3.52 10.19 -16.83
C ILE A 257 2.84 11.57 -16.84
N ARG A 258 1.59 11.58 -17.30
CA ARG A 258 0.67 12.72 -17.23
C ARG A 258 0.14 12.87 -15.81
N THR A 259 -0.13 14.09 -15.38
CA THR A 259 -0.48 14.38 -13.99
C THR A 259 -1.79 15.14 -13.88
N VAL A 260 -2.61 14.76 -12.90
CA VAL A 260 -3.79 15.50 -12.46
C VAL A 260 -3.49 16.05 -11.07
N GLU A 261 -3.46 17.38 -10.95
CA GLU A 261 -3.26 18.03 -9.65
C GLU A 261 -4.59 18.11 -8.90
N VAL A 262 -4.59 17.72 -7.63
CA VAL A 262 -5.74 17.94 -6.74
C VAL A 262 -5.98 19.43 -6.51
N SER A 263 -7.22 19.79 -6.20
CA SER A 263 -7.62 21.13 -5.81
C SER A 263 -7.68 21.26 -4.29
N ASP A 264 -7.44 22.46 -3.79
CA ASP A 264 -7.73 22.88 -2.41
C ASP A 264 -9.20 22.70 -1.97
N GLN A 265 -10.12 22.58 -2.93
CA GLN A 265 -11.54 22.30 -2.70
C GLN A 265 -11.86 20.81 -2.58
N ASP A 266 -10.91 19.94 -2.95
CA ASP A 266 -11.10 18.50 -2.81
C ASP A 266 -11.08 18.11 -1.33
N ASN A 267 -11.83 17.07 -0.99
CA ASN A 267 -11.49 16.26 0.17
C ASN A 267 -10.02 15.85 0.03
N HIS A 268 -9.19 16.15 1.04
CA HIS A 268 -7.76 15.88 1.01
C HIS A 268 -7.42 14.42 0.66
N TRP A 269 -8.31 13.47 1.00
CA TRP A 269 -8.12 12.04 0.74
C TRP A 269 -8.47 11.60 -0.69
N ILE A 270 -8.84 12.52 -1.60
CA ILE A 270 -9.03 12.22 -3.03
C ILE A 270 -7.74 11.68 -3.65
N ILE A 271 -6.58 12.19 -3.23
CA ILE A 271 -5.28 11.72 -3.72
C ILE A 271 -4.98 10.28 -3.30
N ASN A 272 -5.42 9.88 -2.11
CA ASN A 272 -5.25 8.55 -1.53
C ASN A 272 -6.35 7.57 -2.02
N CYS A 273 -6.61 7.64 -3.33
CA CYS A 273 -7.55 6.80 -4.05
C CYS A 273 -6.92 5.46 -4.45
N LEU A 274 -7.71 4.56 -5.03
CA LEU A 274 -7.22 3.25 -5.44
C LEU A 274 -7.63 2.92 -6.87
N ALA A 275 -6.66 2.79 -7.77
CA ALA A 275 -6.89 2.20 -9.08
C ALA A 275 -7.23 0.70 -8.92
N VAL A 276 -8.44 0.31 -9.31
CA VAL A 276 -8.87 -1.10 -9.33
C VAL A 276 -8.54 -1.78 -10.66
N SER A 277 -8.50 -1.01 -11.74
CA SER A 277 -7.98 -1.37 -13.06
C SER A 277 -7.50 -0.08 -13.77
N PRO A 278 -6.76 -0.17 -14.90
CA PRO A 278 -6.25 1.03 -15.57
C PRO A 278 -7.38 1.98 -15.94
N GLY A 279 -7.30 3.23 -15.49
CA GLY A 279 -8.32 4.26 -15.72
C GLY A 279 -9.60 4.10 -14.91
N ARG A 280 -9.67 3.18 -13.94
CA ARG A 280 -10.85 2.96 -13.08
C ARG A 280 -10.45 3.04 -11.61
N VAL A 281 -10.98 4.02 -10.90
CA VAL A 281 -10.47 4.43 -9.58
C VAL A 281 -11.59 4.51 -8.56
N ILE A 282 -11.38 3.92 -7.38
CA ILE A 282 -12.26 4.14 -6.22
C ILE A 282 -11.76 5.38 -5.46
N MET A 283 -12.65 6.36 -5.28
CA MET A 283 -12.38 7.61 -4.56
C MET A 283 -13.40 7.86 -3.45
N PRO A 284 -13.03 8.57 -2.37
CA PRO A 284 -14.02 9.04 -1.41
C PRO A 284 -14.88 10.16 -2.03
N ARG A 285 -16.07 10.40 -1.46
CA ARG A 285 -16.85 11.61 -1.76
C ARG A 285 -16.05 12.88 -1.45
N GLY A 286 -16.42 13.96 -2.15
CA GLY A 286 -15.86 15.29 -1.94
C GLY A 286 -14.86 15.74 -3.00
N ILE A 287 -14.89 15.16 -4.20
CA ILE A 287 -14.12 15.66 -5.33
C ILE A 287 -14.72 16.98 -5.85
N SER A 288 -13.87 17.95 -6.19
CA SER A 288 -14.25 19.20 -6.82
C SER A 288 -14.52 19.01 -8.32
N ASN A 289 -15.33 19.90 -8.90
CA ASN A 289 -15.60 19.88 -10.34
C ASN A 289 -14.31 20.00 -11.18
N LYS A 290 -13.33 20.80 -10.72
CA LYS A 290 -12.06 20.98 -11.43
C LYS A 290 -11.31 19.64 -11.58
N THR A 291 -11.16 18.90 -10.47
CA THR A 291 -10.45 17.62 -10.47
C THR A 291 -11.25 16.57 -11.24
N ALA A 292 -12.57 16.50 -11.03
CA ALA A 292 -13.45 15.58 -11.75
C ALA A 292 -13.44 15.80 -13.27
N ASP A 293 -13.55 17.05 -13.74
CA ASP A 293 -13.51 17.38 -15.17
C ASP A 293 -12.16 17.03 -15.80
N THR A 294 -11.06 17.22 -15.05
CA THR A 294 -9.71 16.87 -15.52
C THR A 294 -9.55 15.35 -15.65
N LEU A 295 -9.99 14.59 -14.65
CA LEU A 295 -9.99 13.12 -14.69
C LEU A 295 -10.85 12.59 -15.84
N ALA A 296 -12.06 13.14 -16.02
CA ALA A 296 -12.95 12.77 -17.12
C ALA A 296 -12.34 13.07 -18.50
N SER A 297 -11.58 14.18 -18.63
CA SER A 297 -10.88 14.51 -19.89
C SER A 297 -9.74 13.55 -20.23
N MET A 298 -9.31 12.72 -19.26
CA MET A 298 -8.30 11.68 -19.41
C MET A 298 -8.91 10.26 -19.40
N ASP A 299 -10.23 10.15 -19.61
CA ASP A 299 -10.97 8.88 -19.63
C ASP A 299 -10.87 8.08 -18.31
N ILE A 300 -10.65 8.77 -17.19
CA ILE A 300 -10.64 8.13 -15.86
C ILE A 300 -12.07 8.02 -15.34
N GLU A 301 -12.50 6.79 -15.06
CA GLU A 301 -13.77 6.47 -14.44
C GLU A 301 -13.64 6.41 -12.92
N ILE A 302 -14.56 7.09 -12.22
CA ILE A 302 -14.54 7.22 -10.76
C ILE A 302 -15.69 6.43 -10.14
N ILE A 303 -15.36 5.55 -9.19
CA ILE A 303 -16.29 4.89 -8.30
C ILE A 303 -16.25 5.61 -6.95
N GLU A 304 -17.22 6.48 -6.72
CA GLU A 304 -17.27 7.26 -5.48
C GLU A 304 -17.97 6.50 -4.33
N ILE A 305 -17.33 6.48 -3.16
CA ILE A 305 -17.86 5.85 -1.94
C ILE A 305 -17.81 6.81 -0.74
N ASP A 306 -18.67 6.57 0.25
CA ASP A 306 -18.57 7.23 1.56
C ASP A 306 -17.43 6.58 2.36
N TYR A 307 -16.45 7.39 2.78
CA TYR A 307 -15.28 6.90 3.51
C TYR A 307 -14.73 7.92 4.54
N ASP A 308 -15.47 8.98 4.81
CA ASP A 308 -15.05 10.09 5.66
C ASP A 308 -14.86 9.70 7.13
N LYS A 309 -15.57 8.68 7.64
CA LYS A 309 -15.40 8.21 9.03
C LYS A 309 -14.11 7.43 9.21
N VAL A 310 -13.74 6.61 8.23
CA VAL A 310 -12.46 5.87 8.27
C VAL A 310 -11.28 6.84 8.15
N GLN A 311 -11.44 7.89 7.35
CA GLN A 311 -10.46 8.96 7.17
C GLN A 311 -10.08 9.70 8.46
N LEU A 312 -11.00 9.80 9.44
CA LEU A 312 -10.72 10.47 10.72
C LEU A 312 -9.62 9.78 11.53
N ASN A 313 -9.34 8.51 11.27
CA ASN A 313 -8.25 7.78 11.91
C ASN A 313 -6.89 7.98 11.19
N GLY A 314 -6.82 8.84 10.16
CA GLY A 314 -5.57 9.32 9.56
C GLY A 314 -5.11 8.57 8.30
N GLY A 315 -6.02 7.94 7.55
CA GLY A 315 -5.70 7.25 6.30
C GLY A 315 -6.92 7.06 5.39
N GLY A 316 -6.67 7.01 4.08
CA GLY A 316 -7.70 6.93 3.05
C GLY A 316 -7.96 5.51 2.53
N ILE A 317 -8.48 5.44 1.29
CA ILE A 317 -8.83 4.19 0.63
C ILE A 317 -7.56 3.39 0.29
N HIS A 318 -6.55 4.06 -0.28
CA HIS A 318 -5.27 3.41 -0.61
C HIS A 318 -4.61 2.82 0.65
N CYS A 319 -4.53 3.60 1.72
CA CYS A 319 -3.96 3.15 3.00
C CYS A 319 -4.69 1.91 3.56
N SER A 320 -6.02 1.82 3.34
CA SER A 320 -6.86 0.71 3.81
C SER A 320 -6.71 -0.59 2.99
N THR A 321 -5.84 -0.59 1.97
CA THR A 321 -5.72 -1.71 1.02
C THR A 321 -4.27 -2.09 0.78
N CYS A 322 -4.02 -3.40 0.66
CA CYS A 322 -2.74 -3.96 0.24
C CYS A 322 -2.99 -4.98 -0.88
N PRO A 323 -3.03 -4.56 -2.16
CA PRO A 323 -3.08 -5.46 -3.31
C PRO A 323 -1.93 -6.47 -3.23
N LEU A 324 -2.27 -7.76 -3.28
CA LEU A 324 -1.32 -8.87 -3.26
C LEU A 324 -1.08 -9.44 -4.66
N ILE A 325 -2.05 -9.29 -5.56
CA ILE A 325 -1.98 -9.68 -6.96
C ILE A 325 -2.66 -8.60 -7.81
N ARG A 326 -1.94 -8.09 -8.80
CA ARG A 326 -2.46 -7.28 -9.90
C ARG A 326 -2.09 -7.91 -11.24
N ASP A 327 -2.95 -7.78 -12.24
CA ASP A 327 -2.60 -8.12 -13.61
C ASP A 327 -1.47 -7.21 -14.10
N SER A 328 -0.50 -7.78 -14.84
CA SER A 328 0.52 -6.98 -15.53
C SER A 328 -0.09 -6.23 -16.72
N VAL A 329 0.37 -5.01 -16.96
CA VAL A 329 -0.21 -4.10 -17.96
C VAL A 329 0.82 -3.44 -18.88
N TYR A 330 2.09 -3.85 -18.77
CA TYR A 330 3.23 -3.38 -19.56
C TYR A 330 3.80 -4.50 -20.43
#